data_AF-A0A5B0DLG6-F1
#
_entry.id   AF-A0A5B0DLG6-F1
#
_cell.length_a   1.000
_cell.length_b   1.000
_cell.length_c   1.000
_cell.angle_alpha   90.00
_cell.angle_beta   90.00
_cell.angle_gamma   90.00
#
_symmetry.space_group_name_H-M   'P 1'
#
loop_
_entity.id
_entity.type
_entity.pdbx_description
1 polymer ?
#
loop_
_entity_poly.entity_id
_entity_poly.type
_entity_poly.pdbx_seq_one_letter_code
_entity_poly.pdbx_strand_id
1 'polypeptide(L)' 'MDLWVMIKERYALLSIFVIIIFVSLILLVAIWKTRFETPKSLIVIITIICAVMIVLSISALVIAVSFGYNS' A
#
# COMPACT_ATOMS: atom_id res chain seq x y z
N MET A 1 -17.93 -8.50 -23.39
CA MET A 1 -16.69 -9.22 -22.99
C MET A 1 -16.87 -9.98 -21.67
N ASP A 2 -16.74 -9.50 -20.42
CA ASP A 2 -16.38 -8.16 -19.91
C ASP A 2 -15.42 -8.20 -18.71
N LEU A 3 -15.63 -9.10 -17.73
CA LEU A 3 -14.83 -9.19 -16.50
C LEU A 3 -13.31 -9.08 -16.72
N TRP A 4 -12.76 -9.79 -17.71
CA TRP A 4 -11.32 -9.78 -17.98
C TRP A 4 -10.81 -8.46 -18.55
N VAL A 5 -11.66 -7.70 -19.28
CA VAL A 5 -11.35 -6.38 -19.85
C VAL A 5 -11.49 -5.29 -18.78
N MET A 6 -12.56 -5.34 -18.00
CA MET A 6 -12.82 -4.45 -16.86
C MET A 6 -11.74 -4.59 -15.77
N ILE A 7 -11.27 -5.81 -15.53
CA ILE A 7 -10.09 -6.08 -14.70
C ILE A 7 -8.83 -5.48 -15.34
N LYS A 8 -8.64 -5.58 -16.66
CA LYS A 8 -7.43 -5.08 -17.35
C LYS A 8 -7.27 -3.55 -17.25
N GLU A 9 -8.36 -2.78 -17.35
CA GLU A 9 -8.30 -1.32 -17.16
C GLU A 9 -8.10 -0.95 -15.68
N ARG A 10 -8.81 -1.61 -14.75
CA ARG A 10 -8.68 -1.34 -13.32
C ARG A 10 -7.37 -1.88 -12.71
N TYR A 11 -6.67 -2.80 -13.38
CA TYR A 11 -5.38 -3.33 -12.94
C TYR A 11 -4.31 -2.24 -12.79
N ALA A 12 -4.34 -1.21 -13.63
CA ALA A 12 -3.41 -0.08 -13.53
C ALA A 12 -3.55 0.62 -12.16
N LEU A 13 -4.79 1.01 -11.79
CA LEU A 13 -5.09 1.63 -10.50
C LEU A 13 -4.80 0.69 -9.31
N LEU A 14 -5.21 -0.58 -9.40
CA LEU A 14 -4.94 -1.57 -8.36
C LEU A 14 -3.43 -1.81 -8.16
N SER A 15 -2.65 -1.83 -9.25
CA SER A 15 -1.20 -2.02 -9.18
C SER A 15 -0.49 -0.89 -8.41
N ILE A 16 -0.98 0.35 -8.51
CA ILE A 16 -0.41 1.50 -7.80
C ILE A 16 -0.55 1.31 -6.28
N PHE A 17 -1.72 0.88 -5.79
CA PHE A 17 -1.91 0.58 -4.37
C PHE A 17 -1.04 -0.59 -3.88
N VAL A 18 -0.88 -1.63 -4.70
CA VAL A 18 0.03 -2.76 -4.40
C VAL A 18 1.48 -2.28 -4.34
N ILE A 19 1.93 -1.43 -5.26
CA ILE A 19 3.28 -0.84 -5.25
C ILE A 19 3.48 0.00 -3.98
N ILE A 20 2.51 0.82 -3.58
CA ILE A 20 2.59 1.63 -2.35
C ILE A 20 2.76 0.75 -1.09
N ILE A 21 2.06 -0.39 -1.03
CA ILE A 21 2.21 -1.37 0.06
C ILE A 21 3.62 -1.97 0.05
N PHE A 22 4.13 -2.41 -1.11
CA PHE A 22 5.50 -2.96 -1.22
C PHE A 22 6.57 -1.93 -0.86
N VAL A 23 6.46 -0.68 -1.33
CA VAL A 23 7.39 0.40 -0.98
C VAL A 23 7.35 0.67 0.53
N SER A 24 6.18 0.69 1.15
CA SER A 24 6.04 0.88 2.60
C SER A 24 6.68 -0.25 3.40
N LEU A 25 6.55 -1.50 2.95
CA LEU A 25 7.21 -2.67 3.55
C LEU A 25 8.74 -2.62 3.39
N ILE A 26 9.24 -2.25 2.22
CA ILE A 26 10.69 -2.08 1.97
C ILE A 26 11.26 -0.98 2.88
N LEU A 27 10.53 0.14 3.05
CA LEU A 27 10.92 1.23 3.93
C LEU A 27 11.01 0.76 5.40
N LEU A 28 10.01 0.01 5.87
CA LEU A 28 9.98 -0.62 7.19
C LEU A 28 11.18 -1.55 7.43
N VAL A 29 11.53 -2.39 6.45
CA VAL A 29 12.69 -3.29 6.52
C VAL A 29 14.01 -2.50 6.53
N ALA A 30 14.13 -1.46 5.71
CA ALA A 30 15.30 -0.60 5.66
C ALA A 30 15.55 0.11 7.01
N ILE A 31 14.49 0.65 7.61
CA ILE A 31 14.53 1.32 8.92
C ILE A 31 14.85 0.33 10.03
N TRP A 32 14.31 -0.89 9.99
CA TRP A 32 14.68 -1.94 10.95
C TRP A 32 16.18 -2.24 10.88
N LYS A 33 16.76 -2.28 9.67
CA LYS A 33 18.19 -2.52 9.46
C LYS A 33 19.06 -1.37 10.00
N THR A 34 18.65 -0.11 9.82
CA THR A 34 19.39 1.08 10.29
C THR A 34 18.96 1.59 11.67
N ARG A 35 18.14 0.83 12.42
CA ARG A 35 17.50 1.24 13.68
C ARG A 35 18.45 1.64 14.83
N PHE A 36 19.72 1.29 14.71
CA PHE A 36 20.76 1.61 15.71
C PHE A 36 21.44 2.95 15.42
N GLU A 37 21.38 3.42 14.17
CA GLU A 37 21.98 4.67 13.70
C GLU A 37 20.93 5.79 13.58
N THR A 38 19.66 5.44 13.38
CA THR A 38 18.56 6.41 13.33
C THR A 38 18.02 6.74 14.72
N PRO A 39 17.68 8.02 15.01
CA PRO A 39 17.11 8.39 16.30
C PRO A 39 15.70 7.79 16.44
N LYS A 40 15.40 7.24 17.63
CA LYS A 40 14.15 6.51 17.92
C LYS A 40 12.87 7.26 17.53
N SER A 41 12.87 8.59 17.63
CA SER A 41 11.74 9.44 17.21
C SER A 41 11.43 9.31 15.72
N LEU A 42 12.45 9.37 14.84
CA LEU A 42 12.24 9.19 13.40
C LEU A 42 11.71 7.80 13.08
N ILE A 43 12.25 6.77 13.74
CA ILE A 43 11.80 5.38 13.54
C ILE A 43 10.30 5.27 13.84
N VAL A 44 9.83 5.82 14.96
CA VAL A 44 8.41 5.84 15.34
C VAL A 44 7.56 6.61 14.33
N ILE A 45 7.98 7.82 13.95
CA ILE A 45 7.25 8.66 12.98
C ILE A 45 7.08 7.93 11.64
N ILE A 46 8.17 7.39 11.08
CA ILE A 46 8.10 6.72 9.77
C ILE A 46 7.31 5.40 9.86
N THR A 47 7.42 4.67 10.98
CA THR A 47 6.60 3.47 11.23
C THR A 47 5.11 3.80 11.23
N ILE A 48 4.70 4.90 11.89
CA ILE A 48 3.31 5.37 11.91
C ILE A 48 2.86 5.75 10.49
N ILE A 49 3.66 6.50 9.74
CA ILE A 49 3.34 6.89 8.36
C ILE A 49 3.17 5.66 7.46
N CYS A 50 4.09 4.68 7.51
CA CYS A 50 3.97 3.43 6.77
C CYS A 50 2.71 2.64 7.17
N ALA A 51 2.39 2.55 8.45
CA ALA A 51 1.19 1.86 8.92
C ALA A 51 -0.09 2.52 8.37
N VAL A 52 -0.18 3.85 8.44
CA VAL A 52 -1.32 4.62 7.88
C VAL A 52 -1.42 4.44 6.37
N MET A 53 -0.30 4.52 5.63
CA MET A 53 -0.27 4.31 4.17
C MET A 53 -0.71 2.90 3.77
N ILE A 54 -0.31 1.87 4.51
CA ILE A 54 -0.73 0.48 4.28
C ILE A 54 -2.25 0.33 4.54
N VAL A 55 -2.76 0.83 5.67
CA VAL A 55 -4.19 0.75 6.01
C VAL A 55 -5.05 1.49 4.97
N LEU A 56 -4.67 2.70 4.57
CA LEU A 56 -5.36 3.46 3.52
C LEU A 56 -5.32 2.75 2.16
N SER A 57 -4.18 2.16 1.79
CA SER A 57 -4.04 1.43 0.52
C SER A 57 -4.91 0.17 0.51
N ILE A 58 -4.97 -0.57 1.62
CA ILE A 58 -5.83 -1.76 1.76
C ILE A 58 -7.30 -1.36 1.72
N SER A 59 -7.72 -0.31 2.45
CA SER A 59 -9.12 0.12 2.45
C SER A 59 -9.58 0.62 1.08
N ALA A 60 -8.74 1.38 0.38
CA ALA A 60 -8.99 1.81 -1.01
C ALA A 60 -9.08 0.61 -1.96
N LEU A 61 -8.25 -0.43 -1.78
CA LEU A 61 -8.26 -1.64 -2.59
C LEU A 61 -9.53 -2.47 -2.36
N VAL A 62 -9.96 -2.63 -1.10
CA VAL A 62 -11.24 -3.28 -0.74
C VAL A 62 -12.42 -2.52 -1.38
N ILE A 63 -12.46 -1.20 -1.25
CA ILE A 63 -13.49 -0.34 -1.88
C ILE A 63 -13.47 -0.52 -3.41
N ALA A 64 -12.31 -0.41 -4.05
CA ALA A 64 -12.17 -0.51 -5.50
C ALA A 64 -12.63 -1.87 -6.06
N VAL A 65 -12.37 -2.96 -5.32
CA VAL A 65 -12.84 -4.31 -5.68
C VAL A 65 -14.35 -4.44 -5.43
N SER A 66 -14.86 -4.03 -4.27
CA SER A 66 -16.29 -4.15 -3.94
C SER A 66 -17.19 -3.32 -4.86
N PHE A 67 -16.86 -2.05 -5.10
CA PHE A 67 -17.59 -1.21 -6.05
C PHE A 67 -17.30 -1.56 -7.52
N GLY A 68 -16.23 -2.31 -7.80
CA GLY A 68 -15.93 -2.84 -9.12
C GLY A 68 -16.63 -4.15 -9.46
N TYR A 69 -17.19 -4.85 -8.47
CA TYR A 69 -17.96 -6.08 -8.66
C TYR A 69 -19.48 -5.85 -8.61
N ASN A 70 -19.92 -4.68 -8.11
CA ASN A 70 -21.32 -4.31 -7.92
C ASN A 70 -21.79 -3.23 -8.91
N SER A 71 -21.15 -3.15 -10.09
CA SER A 71 -21.46 -2.22 -11.19
C SER A 71 -21.20 -2.90 -12.53
#